data_AF-A0A7W0VVF5-F1
#
_entry.id   AF-A0A7W0VVF5-F1
#
_cell.length_a   1.000
_cell.length_b   1.000
_cell.length_c   1.000
_cell.angle_alpha   90.00
_cell.angle_beta   90.00
_cell.angle_gamma   90.00
#
_symmetry.space_group_name_H-M   'P 1'
#
loop_
_entity.id
_entity.type
_entity.pdbx_description
1 polymer ?
#
loop_
_entity_poly.entity_id
_entity_poly.type
_entity_poly.pdbx_seq_one_letter_code
_entity_poly.pdbx_strand_id
1 'polypeptide(L)'
;VIHSCEGNYAGCWGWLKNPAAGASAHYVVNESGSEVTQLVRESNRAWHVSAAYNCNYAGGSQCNKQGVSTNNFSVGIEHAGFASQTSWSNGIIEKSAKLTCNITQRQGVVRDRNHIVSHGQLQPYNRTDPGKNWPWSHYIDRVRAHCGAGGGGGGGGTPTSAIIIDSNNANNNQSVARLELAGAWQATTGTPGYYGSGYYFANTAGTSAPATFWFHLPAAGSKTIEAWWTAGANRASAAPFIAFNAAGNEVGRRSVNQRGSGSQWVTLGTYNFSAGWNKVQLSRWTTSGDVVVADAVRVR
;
A
#
# COMPACT_ATOMS: atom_id res chain seq x y z
N VAL A 1 -3.00 -2.47 15.45
CA VAL A 1 -1.79 -3.28 15.19
C VAL A 1 -2.19 -4.43 14.30
N ILE A 2 -1.46 -4.59 13.20
CA ILE A 2 -1.67 -5.63 12.19
C ILE A 2 -0.73 -6.80 12.49
N HIS A 3 -1.28 -8.00 12.47
CA HIS A 3 -0.60 -9.27 12.77
C HIS A 3 -0.86 -10.30 11.68
N SER A 4 -0.05 -11.35 11.62
CA SER A 4 -0.34 -12.61 10.92
C SER A 4 -0.51 -13.73 11.94
N CYS A 5 -1.47 -14.61 11.68
CA CYS A 5 -1.80 -15.72 12.56
C CYS A 5 -0.71 -16.80 12.65
N GLU A 6 0.23 -16.83 11.71
CA GLU A 6 1.13 -17.95 11.44
C GLU A 6 0.37 -19.28 11.24
N GLY A 7 -0.76 -19.19 10.54
CA GLY A 7 -1.67 -20.30 10.34
C GLY A 7 -2.96 -19.94 9.64
N ASN A 8 -3.83 -20.93 9.51
CA ASN A 8 -5.16 -20.76 8.92
C ASN A 8 -6.16 -20.10 9.90
N TYR A 9 -7.28 -19.63 9.37
CA TYR A 9 -8.30 -18.89 10.09
C TYR A 9 -8.86 -19.68 11.26
N ALA A 10 -9.26 -20.93 11.02
CA ALA A 10 -9.87 -21.80 12.03
C ALA A 10 -8.95 -22.04 13.23
N GLY A 11 -7.67 -22.34 12.96
CA GLY A 11 -6.65 -22.52 13.99
C GLY A 11 -6.38 -21.21 14.73
N CYS A 12 -6.31 -20.08 14.01
CA CYS A 12 -6.03 -18.77 14.58
C CYS A 12 -7.09 -18.32 15.59
N TRP A 13 -8.36 -18.25 15.18
CA TRP A 13 -9.41 -17.82 16.10
C TRP A 13 -9.65 -18.86 17.20
N GLY A 14 -9.44 -20.15 16.92
CA GLY A 14 -9.49 -21.24 17.91
C GLY A 14 -8.41 -21.13 19.00
N TRP A 15 -7.19 -20.73 18.63
CA TRP A 15 -6.11 -20.47 19.56
C TRP A 15 -6.37 -19.21 20.39
N LEU A 16 -6.78 -18.12 19.75
CA LEU A 16 -6.98 -16.81 20.41
C LEU A 16 -8.18 -16.74 21.36
N LYS A 17 -9.12 -17.71 21.27
CA LYS A 17 -10.21 -17.87 22.25
C LYS A 17 -9.85 -18.81 23.40
N ASN A 18 -8.75 -19.55 23.32
CA ASN A 18 -8.34 -20.50 24.34
C ASN A 18 -7.65 -19.77 25.50
N PRO A 19 -8.20 -19.75 26.72
CA PRO A 19 -7.57 -19.08 27.86
C PRO A 19 -6.15 -19.60 28.16
N ALA A 20 -5.87 -20.87 27.88
CA ALA A 20 -4.55 -21.46 28.09
C ALA A 20 -3.48 -20.93 27.12
N ALA A 21 -3.87 -20.28 26.02
CA ALA A 21 -2.93 -19.71 25.05
C ALA A 21 -2.20 -18.47 25.58
N GLY A 22 -2.76 -17.76 26.57
CA GLY A 22 -2.18 -16.52 27.09
C GLY A 22 -2.10 -15.39 26.06
N ALA A 23 -2.89 -15.46 24.98
CA ALA A 23 -2.95 -14.47 23.90
C ALA A 23 -4.39 -14.30 23.39
N SER A 24 -4.71 -13.12 22.89
CA SER A 24 -6.00 -12.81 22.25
C SER A 24 -5.89 -11.60 21.34
N ALA A 25 -6.79 -11.47 20.37
CA ALA A 25 -6.89 -10.29 19.50
C ALA A 25 -8.33 -9.77 19.46
N HIS A 26 -8.54 -8.55 18.98
CA HIS A 26 -9.90 -8.02 18.83
C HIS A 26 -10.60 -8.65 17.64
N TYR A 27 -9.88 -8.79 16.52
CA TYR A 27 -10.44 -9.29 15.26
C TYR A 27 -9.51 -10.31 14.59
N VAL A 28 -10.12 -11.25 13.85
CA VAL A 28 -9.44 -12.18 12.95
C VAL A 28 -10.08 -12.11 11.56
N VAL A 29 -9.28 -11.96 10.51
CA VAL A 29 -9.71 -11.95 9.10
C VAL A 29 -9.32 -13.29 8.45
N ASN A 30 -10.24 -13.92 7.72
CA ASN A 30 -9.97 -15.18 7.04
C ASN A 30 -9.16 -15.02 5.74
N GLU A 31 -8.68 -16.13 5.17
CA GLU A 31 -7.74 -16.19 4.03
C GLU A 31 -8.26 -15.53 2.76
N SER A 32 -9.58 -15.62 2.55
CA SER A 32 -10.27 -15.02 1.40
C SER A 32 -10.66 -13.57 1.63
N GLY A 33 -10.63 -13.10 2.88
CA GLY A 33 -11.25 -11.83 3.28
C GLY A 33 -12.77 -11.81 3.10
N SER A 34 -13.45 -12.96 3.10
CA SER A 34 -14.92 -13.00 3.12
C SER A 34 -15.48 -12.73 4.52
N GLU A 35 -14.74 -13.11 5.56
CA GLU A 35 -15.20 -13.14 6.96
C GLU A 35 -14.25 -12.40 7.91
N VAL A 36 -14.84 -11.77 8.93
CA VAL A 36 -14.15 -11.21 10.09
C VAL A 36 -14.84 -11.71 11.35
N THR A 37 -14.09 -12.34 12.25
CA THR A 37 -14.58 -12.71 13.58
C THR A 37 -14.06 -11.71 14.61
N GLN A 38 -14.95 -11.15 15.44
CA GLN A 38 -14.57 -10.37 16.61
C GLN A 38 -14.49 -11.28 17.85
N LEU A 39 -13.32 -11.32 18.50
CA LEU A 39 -13.11 -12.13 19.71
C LEU A 39 -13.15 -11.29 20.99
N VAL A 40 -12.64 -10.05 20.93
CA VAL A 40 -12.60 -9.11 22.06
C VAL A 40 -13.23 -7.78 21.64
N ARG A 41 -14.10 -7.22 22.49
CA ARG A 41 -14.65 -5.87 22.27
C ARG A 41 -13.53 -4.84 22.30
N GLU A 42 -13.58 -3.82 21.45
CA GLU A 42 -12.55 -2.75 21.41
C GLU A 42 -12.40 -2.01 22.75
N SER A 43 -13.47 -1.91 23.55
CA SER A 43 -13.45 -1.35 24.90
C SER A 43 -12.69 -2.20 25.92
N ASN A 44 -12.39 -3.46 25.58
CA ASN A 44 -11.68 -4.40 26.42
C ASN A 44 -10.26 -4.57 25.90
N ARG A 45 -9.34 -4.83 26.83
CA ARG A 45 -7.95 -5.16 26.51
C ARG A 45 -7.86 -6.59 25.97
N ALA A 46 -7.38 -6.73 24.74
CA ALA A 46 -6.88 -8.00 24.20
C ALA A 46 -5.36 -8.14 24.44
N TRP A 47 -4.81 -9.34 24.30
CA TRP A 47 -3.42 -9.66 24.59
C TRP A 47 -2.67 -10.06 23.31
N HIS A 48 -2.34 -9.07 22.47
CA HIS A 48 -1.77 -9.32 21.14
C HIS A 48 -0.36 -8.73 20.95
N VAL A 49 0.08 -7.78 21.78
CA VAL A 49 1.46 -7.23 21.77
C VAL A 49 2.03 -7.28 23.19
N SER A 50 3.09 -8.06 23.42
CA SER A 50 3.68 -8.14 24.76
C SER A 50 4.56 -6.95 25.10
N ALA A 51 5.10 -6.25 24.10
CA ALA A 51 5.96 -5.09 24.27
C ALA A 51 5.27 -3.87 24.89
N ALA A 52 6.04 -3.14 25.71
CA ALA A 52 5.75 -1.75 26.02
C ALA A 52 5.92 -0.87 24.77
N TYR A 53 5.10 0.17 24.65
CA TYR A 53 5.12 1.06 23.50
C TYR A 53 6.39 1.91 23.47
N ASN A 54 7.01 1.98 22.31
CA ASN A 54 8.13 2.88 22.03
C ASN A 54 7.76 3.75 20.83
N CYS A 55 7.58 5.05 21.05
CA CYS A 55 7.09 5.94 19.99
C CYS A 55 8.09 6.11 18.84
N ASN A 56 9.39 5.85 19.06
CA ASN A 56 10.39 5.87 17.98
C ASN A 56 10.08 4.81 16.91
N TYR A 57 9.42 3.70 17.29
CA TYR A 57 8.97 2.70 16.34
C TYR A 57 7.71 3.10 15.58
N ALA A 58 7.04 4.19 15.95
CA ALA A 58 5.78 4.65 15.38
C ALA A 58 5.89 6.09 14.83
N GLY A 59 7.08 6.46 14.34
CA GLY A 59 7.32 7.79 13.75
C GLY A 59 7.19 8.95 14.74
N GLY A 60 7.44 8.70 16.03
CA GLY A 60 7.29 9.70 17.10
C GLY A 60 5.83 9.98 17.49
N SER A 61 4.87 9.17 17.03
CA SER A 61 3.46 9.36 17.40
C SER A 61 3.19 8.89 18.83
N GLN A 62 2.24 9.55 19.50
CA GLN A 62 1.76 9.17 20.83
C GLN A 62 2.88 8.97 21.89
N CYS A 63 3.97 9.77 21.85
CA CYS A 63 5.07 9.65 22.81
C CYS A 63 4.67 9.84 24.28
N ASN A 64 3.50 10.44 24.56
CA ASN A 64 2.91 10.47 25.90
C ASN A 64 2.55 9.06 26.44
N LYS A 65 2.57 8.02 25.60
CA LYS A 65 2.34 6.61 25.96
C LYS A 65 3.64 5.79 26.01
N GLN A 66 4.81 6.43 25.95
CA GLN A 66 6.10 5.74 26.04
C GLN A 66 6.16 4.85 27.29
N GLY A 67 6.57 3.59 27.12
CA GLY A 67 6.67 2.60 28.20
C GLY A 67 5.34 1.99 28.66
N VAL A 68 4.19 2.47 28.18
CA VAL A 68 2.88 1.88 28.49
C VAL A 68 2.73 0.58 27.70
N SER A 69 2.16 -0.46 28.31
CA SER A 69 1.82 -1.70 27.58
C SER A 69 0.96 -1.37 26.35
N THR A 70 1.41 -1.78 25.16
CA THR A 70 0.70 -1.48 23.90
C THR A 70 -0.75 -1.96 23.95
N ASN A 71 -0.99 -3.14 24.53
CA ASN A 71 -2.31 -3.74 24.72
C ASN A 71 -3.31 -2.82 25.47
N ASN A 72 -2.85 -1.83 26.25
CA ASN A 72 -3.74 -0.94 27.00
C ASN A 72 -4.48 0.08 26.11
N PHE A 73 -4.02 0.34 24.88
CA PHE A 73 -4.56 1.42 24.05
C PHE A 73 -4.61 1.08 22.56
N SER A 74 -4.48 -0.18 22.20
CA SER A 74 -4.45 -0.62 20.80
C SER A 74 -5.53 -1.65 20.49
N VAL A 75 -6.00 -1.62 19.25
CA VAL A 75 -6.80 -2.70 18.65
C VAL A 75 -5.88 -3.63 17.85
N GLY A 76 -6.00 -4.94 18.05
CA GLY A 76 -5.27 -5.98 17.34
C GLY A 76 -6.13 -6.67 16.27
N ILE A 77 -5.60 -6.75 15.05
CA ILE A 77 -6.23 -7.45 13.92
C ILE A 77 -5.28 -8.54 13.43
N GLU A 78 -5.71 -9.79 13.54
CA GLU A 78 -5.02 -10.99 13.08
C GLU A 78 -5.49 -11.36 11.67
N HIS A 79 -4.56 -11.79 10.82
CA HIS A 79 -4.85 -12.20 9.45
C HIS A 79 -4.39 -13.63 9.25
N ALA A 80 -5.29 -14.50 8.79
CA ALA A 80 -4.94 -15.85 8.40
C ALA A 80 -3.86 -15.81 7.29
N GLY A 81 -2.75 -16.51 7.52
CA GLY A 81 -1.53 -16.37 6.74
C GLY A 81 -0.27 -16.42 7.61
N PHE A 82 0.86 -16.12 6.99
CA PHE A 82 2.21 -16.25 7.56
C PHE A 82 3.04 -15.02 7.23
N ALA A 83 3.85 -14.54 8.17
CA ALA A 83 4.78 -13.43 7.93
C ALA A 83 5.81 -13.74 6.82
N SER A 84 6.05 -15.02 6.54
CA SER A 84 6.99 -15.50 5.52
C SER A 84 6.42 -15.48 4.09
N GLN A 85 5.11 -15.27 3.91
CA GLN A 85 4.48 -15.36 2.60
C GLN A 85 4.97 -14.26 1.64
N THR A 86 5.04 -14.58 0.35
CA THR A 86 5.57 -13.66 -0.68
C THR A 86 4.57 -12.59 -1.11
N SER A 87 3.28 -12.79 -0.88
CA SER A 87 2.22 -11.82 -1.17
C SER A 87 0.99 -12.06 -0.30
N TRP A 88 0.15 -11.03 -0.11
CA TRP A 88 -1.14 -11.11 0.59
C TRP A 88 -2.29 -11.03 -0.41
N SER A 89 -3.38 -11.78 -0.18
CA SER A 89 -4.52 -11.78 -1.08
C SER A 89 -5.24 -10.42 -1.05
N ASN A 90 -5.72 -9.95 -2.20
CA ASN A 90 -6.47 -8.69 -2.28
C ASN A 90 -7.72 -8.73 -1.39
N GLY A 91 -8.37 -9.89 -1.27
CA GLY A 91 -9.52 -10.08 -0.38
C GLY A 91 -9.21 -9.75 1.09
N ILE A 92 -8.08 -10.25 1.63
CA ILE A 92 -7.62 -9.91 2.99
C ILE A 92 -7.39 -8.40 3.12
N ILE A 93 -6.66 -7.80 2.17
CA ILE A 93 -6.31 -6.38 2.21
C ILE A 93 -7.58 -5.53 2.22
N GLU A 94 -8.54 -5.83 1.34
CA GLU A 94 -9.80 -5.12 1.21
C GLU A 94 -10.65 -5.20 2.47
N LYS A 95 -10.84 -6.41 3.00
CA LYS A 95 -11.65 -6.62 4.20
C LYS A 95 -11.01 -5.97 5.43
N SER A 96 -9.71 -6.15 5.60
CA SER A 96 -8.96 -5.57 6.71
C SER A 96 -8.91 -4.04 6.63
N ALA A 97 -8.76 -3.48 5.43
CA ALA A 97 -8.77 -2.04 5.22
C ALA A 97 -10.14 -1.43 5.56
N LYS A 98 -11.24 -2.09 5.15
CA LYS A 98 -12.60 -1.70 5.53
C LYS A 98 -12.81 -1.79 7.05
N LEU A 99 -12.35 -2.86 7.68
CA LEU A 99 -12.42 -3.01 9.14
C LEU A 99 -11.63 -1.91 9.85
N THR A 100 -10.39 -1.66 9.44
CA THR A 100 -9.51 -0.63 10.02
C THR A 100 -10.08 0.76 9.81
N CYS A 101 -10.68 1.06 8.66
CA CYS A 101 -11.43 2.30 8.47
C CYS A 101 -12.51 2.46 9.55
N ASN A 102 -13.37 1.46 9.72
CA ASN A 102 -14.43 1.50 10.72
C ASN A 102 -13.89 1.66 12.17
N ILE A 103 -12.79 0.97 12.51
CA ILE A 103 -12.10 1.12 13.79
C ILE A 103 -11.62 2.56 13.96
N THR A 104 -10.92 3.11 12.96
CA THR A 104 -10.34 4.46 13.04
C THR A 104 -11.40 5.55 13.17
N GLN A 105 -12.58 5.38 12.54
CA GLN A 105 -13.72 6.29 12.72
C GLN A 105 -14.25 6.25 14.15
N ARG A 106 -14.46 5.06 14.72
CA ARG A 106 -14.95 4.91 16.11
C ARG A 106 -13.97 5.42 17.16
N GLN A 107 -12.68 5.18 16.95
CA GLN A 107 -11.62 5.40 17.94
C GLN A 107 -10.85 6.72 17.72
N GLY A 108 -11.18 7.49 16.69
CA GLY A 108 -10.47 8.75 16.37
C GLY A 108 -8.99 8.56 16.01
N VAL A 109 -8.64 7.43 15.41
CA VAL A 109 -7.25 7.07 15.06
C VAL A 109 -6.87 7.64 13.69
N VAL A 110 -5.72 8.31 13.60
CA VAL A 110 -5.20 8.84 12.32
C VAL A 110 -4.87 7.69 11.36
N ARG A 111 -5.18 7.85 10.07
CA ARG A 111 -5.05 6.79 9.05
C ARG A 111 -3.70 6.89 8.32
N ASP A 112 -2.63 6.68 9.06
CA ASP A 112 -1.26 6.72 8.56
C ASP A 112 -0.43 5.54 9.11
N ARG A 113 0.85 5.47 8.69
CA ARG A 113 1.79 4.43 9.15
C ARG A 113 2.35 4.66 10.55
N ASN A 114 2.05 5.79 11.16
CA ASN A 114 2.46 6.08 12.52
C ASN A 114 1.42 5.60 13.54
N HIS A 115 0.18 5.37 13.12
CA HIS A 115 -0.91 4.91 13.99
C HIS A 115 -1.44 3.53 13.59
N ILE A 116 -1.27 3.14 12.33
CA ILE A 116 -1.55 1.78 11.83
C ILE A 116 -0.19 1.12 11.58
N VAL A 117 0.21 0.25 12.51
CA VAL A 117 1.56 -0.33 12.61
C VAL A 117 1.52 -1.86 12.63
N SER A 118 2.63 -2.50 12.25
CA SER A 118 2.82 -3.95 12.46
C SER A 118 3.20 -4.29 13.90
N HIS A 119 3.00 -5.55 14.27
CA HIS A 119 3.57 -6.10 15.48
C HIS A 119 5.10 -6.11 15.46
N GLY A 120 5.71 -6.56 14.36
CA GLY A 120 7.16 -6.55 14.20
C GLY A 120 7.79 -5.16 14.25
N GLN A 121 7.04 -4.11 13.93
CA GLN A 121 7.47 -2.71 14.11
C GLN A 121 7.51 -2.34 15.60
N LEU A 122 6.51 -2.73 16.39
CA LEU A 122 6.44 -2.42 17.82
C LEU A 122 7.30 -3.34 18.71
N GLN A 123 7.60 -4.55 18.24
CA GLN A 123 8.33 -5.60 18.98
C GLN A 123 9.45 -6.23 18.12
N PRO A 124 10.42 -5.45 17.62
CA PRO A 124 11.35 -5.90 16.59
C PRO A 124 12.36 -6.96 17.05
N TYR A 125 12.52 -7.16 18.36
CA TYR A 125 13.50 -8.09 18.92
C TYR A 125 13.10 -9.57 18.83
N ASN A 126 11.82 -9.88 18.59
CA ASN A 126 11.37 -11.27 18.41
C ASN A 126 10.05 -11.43 17.62
N ARG A 127 9.56 -10.38 16.95
CA ARG A 127 8.38 -10.42 16.09
C ARG A 127 8.69 -9.88 14.71
N THR A 128 8.08 -10.46 13.69
CA THR A 128 8.26 -10.09 12.28
C THR A 128 6.93 -9.91 11.55
N ASP A 129 5.81 -10.30 12.15
CA ASP A 129 4.48 -10.25 11.58
C ASP A 129 3.98 -8.80 11.39
N PRO A 130 3.21 -8.52 10.33
CA PRO A 130 2.69 -9.43 9.30
C PRO A 130 3.67 -9.73 8.15
N GLY A 131 4.98 -9.50 8.37
CA GLY A 131 6.02 -9.78 7.39
C GLY A 131 6.33 -8.61 6.45
N LYS A 132 7.49 -8.71 5.79
CA LYS A 132 8.01 -7.67 4.88
C LYS A 132 7.14 -7.43 3.64
N ASN A 133 6.30 -8.41 3.28
CA ASN A 133 5.47 -8.36 2.07
C ASN A 133 4.04 -7.86 2.36
N TRP A 134 3.74 -7.40 3.59
CA TRP A 134 2.50 -6.69 3.84
C TRP A 134 2.49 -5.36 3.05
N PRO A 135 1.48 -5.12 2.20
CA PRO A 135 1.52 -4.06 1.21
C PRO A 135 1.13 -2.71 1.85
N TRP A 136 1.96 -2.17 2.73
CA TRP A 136 1.62 -1.04 3.62
C TRP A 136 1.05 0.18 2.92
N SER A 137 1.69 0.66 1.86
CA SER A 137 1.22 1.86 1.14
C SER A 137 -0.16 1.63 0.53
N HIS A 138 -0.34 0.48 -0.13
CA HIS A 138 -1.62 0.08 -0.70
C HIS A 138 -2.69 -0.10 0.38
N TYR A 139 -2.36 -0.78 1.47
CA TYR A 139 -3.26 -1.00 2.60
C TYR A 139 -3.77 0.32 3.21
N ILE A 140 -2.89 1.29 3.45
CA ILE A 140 -3.27 2.61 3.99
C ILE A 140 -4.16 3.38 3.01
N ASP A 141 -3.84 3.36 1.72
CA ASP A 141 -4.68 4.01 0.71
C ASP A 141 -6.06 3.33 0.65
N ARG A 142 -6.13 2.00 0.81
CA ARG A 142 -7.41 1.29 0.91
C ARG A 142 -8.19 1.67 2.16
N VAL A 143 -7.53 1.83 3.32
CA VAL A 143 -8.18 2.28 4.56
C VAL A 143 -8.81 3.66 4.36
N ARG A 144 -8.08 4.60 3.75
CA ARG A 144 -8.57 5.95 3.47
C ARG A 144 -9.74 5.94 2.50
N ALA A 145 -9.63 5.17 1.41
CA ALA A 145 -10.69 5.05 0.42
C ALA A 145 -12.00 4.48 1.00
N HIS A 146 -11.93 3.48 1.88
CA HIS A 146 -13.12 2.94 2.57
C HIS A 146 -13.79 3.93 3.52
N CYS A 147 -13.04 4.93 4.01
CA CYS A 147 -13.54 5.94 4.93
C CYS A 147 -14.09 7.19 4.24
N GLY A 148 -13.90 7.31 2.92
CA GLY A 148 -14.17 8.55 2.19
C GLY A 148 -13.32 9.72 2.66
N ALA A 149 -13.56 10.90 2.08
CA ALA A 149 -12.91 12.17 2.38
C ALA A 149 -12.89 12.58 3.87
N GLY A 150 -13.82 12.03 4.66
CA GLY A 150 -14.16 12.51 5.98
C GLY A 150 -13.62 11.60 7.07
N GLY A 151 -12.49 11.98 7.68
CA GLY A 151 -12.23 11.57 9.06
C GLY A 151 -10.79 11.75 9.48
N GLY A 152 -10.51 12.91 10.07
CA GLY A 152 -9.31 13.11 10.89
C GLY A 152 -8.35 14.17 10.40
N GLY A 153 -8.76 15.44 10.47
CA GLY A 153 -7.88 16.57 10.83
C GLY A 153 -7.02 17.22 9.75
N GLY A 154 -7.55 18.28 9.13
CA GLY A 154 -6.76 19.43 8.62
C GLY A 154 -6.46 19.45 7.11
N GLY A 155 -7.21 20.28 6.38
CA GLY A 155 -6.87 20.70 5.00
C GLY A 155 -7.97 20.41 3.98
N GLY A 156 -8.84 21.39 3.74
CA GLY A 156 -9.96 21.29 2.81
C GLY A 156 -9.54 21.01 1.36
N GLY A 157 -10.16 19.98 0.79
CA GLY A 157 -10.11 19.66 -0.63
C GLY A 157 -11.00 18.45 -0.89
N THR A 158 -12.08 18.64 -1.66
CA THR A 158 -12.96 17.58 -2.13
C THR A 158 -12.14 16.49 -2.82
N PRO A 159 -12.09 15.24 -2.35
CA PRO A 159 -11.32 14.21 -3.04
C PRO A 159 -12.11 13.71 -4.23
N THR A 160 -11.62 14.01 -5.42
CA THR A 160 -11.72 13.06 -6.53
C THR A 160 -11.03 11.78 -6.06
N SER A 161 -11.77 10.67 -5.96
CA SER A 161 -11.20 9.36 -5.62
C SER A 161 -10.05 9.08 -6.58
N ALA A 162 -8.81 9.14 -6.09
CA ALA A 162 -7.64 8.97 -6.95
C ALA A 162 -7.69 7.58 -7.61
N ILE A 163 -7.37 7.50 -8.90
CA ILE A 163 -7.18 6.22 -9.59
C ILE A 163 -5.74 5.81 -9.36
N ILE A 164 -5.53 4.64 -8.76
CA ILE A 164 -4.20 4.07 -8.55
C ILE A 164 -4.04 2.88 -9.49
N ILE A 165 -2.95 2.89 -10.24
CA ILE A 165 -2.53 1.83 -11.15
C ILE A 165 -1.28 1.19 -10.53
N ASP A 166 -1.48 0.07 -9.85
CA ASP A 166 -0.46 -0.81 -9.28
C ASP A 166 0.19 -1.66 -10.38
N SER A 167 1.44 -2.04 -10.18
CA SER A 167 2.15 -2.90 -11.12
C SER A 167 1.58 -4.32 -11.20
N ASN A 168 0.91 -4.78 -10.15
CA ASN A 168 0.17 -6.02 -10.13
C ASN A 168 -1.30 -5.77 -10.47
N ASN A 169 -1.74 -6.23 -11.64
CA ASN A 169 -3.13 -6.10 -12.10
C ASN A 169 -4.17 -6.78 -11.20
N ALA A 170 -3.79 -7.70 -10.32
CA ALA A 170 -4.71 -8.26 -9.32
C ALA A 170 -5.11 -7.25 -8.24
N ASN A 171 -4.30 -6.19 -8.04
CA ASN A 171 -4.57 -5.10 -7.10
C ASN A 171 -5.36 -3.95 -7.75
N ASN A 172 -5.52 -3.97 -9.07
CA ASN A 172 -6.16 -2.89 -9.83
C ASN A 172 -7.67 -3.10 -9.96
N ASN A 173 -8.44 -2.00 -9.89
CA ASN A 173 -9.81 -2.02 -10.39
C ASN A 173 -9.79 -2.04 -11.91
N GLN A 174 -9.92 -3.24 -12.49
CA GLN A 174 -9.79 -3.46 -13.94
C GLN A 174 -10.79 -2.66 -14.79
N SER A 175 -11.90 -2.17 -14.21
CA SER A 175 -12.83 -1.29 -14.93
C SER A 175 -12.25 0.10 -15.23
N VAL A 176 -11.25 0.54 -14.48
CA VAL A 176 -10.69 1.91 -14.58
C VAL A 176 -9.16 1.98 -14.55
N ALA A 177 -8.45 0.89 -14.29
CA ALA A 177 -7.00 0.87 -14.16
C ALA A 177 -6.40 -0.47 -14.58
N ARG A 178 -5.27 -0.45 -15.31
CA ARG A 178 -4.44 -1.63 -15.58
C ARG A 178 -3.01 -1.26 -15.99
N LEU A 179 -2.07 -2.16 -15.75
CA LEU A 179 -0.72 -2.14 -16.31
C LEU A 179 -0.65 -3.03 -17.56
N GLU A 180 -0.01 -2.54 -18.61
CA GLU A 180 0.42 -3.33 -19.77
C GLU A 180 1.92 -3.17 -19.98
N LEU A 181 2.64 -4.28 -20.21
CA LEU A 181 4.08 -4.28 -20.39
C LEU A 181 4.43 -4.65 -21.83
N ALA A 182 5.29 -3.86 -22.46
CA ALA A 182 5.90 -4.20 -23.75
C ALA A 182 7.38 -4.54 -23.57
N GLY A 183 7.83 -5.63 -24.19
CA GLY A 183 9.22 -6.12 -24.13
C GLY A 183 9.58 -6.82 -22.81
N ALA A 184 10.88 -7.03 -22.59
CA ALA A 184 11.38 -7.79 -21.45
C ALA A 184 11.34 -6.96 -20.16
N TRP A 185 10.29 -7.15 -19.35
CA TRP A 185 10.15 -6.63 -17.99
C TRP A 185 10.18 -7.78 -16.99
N GLN A 186 10.90 -7.61 -15.89
CA GLN A 186 11.07 -8.64 -14.87
C GLN A 186 10.37 -8.21 -13.57
N ALA A 187 9.45 -9.04 -13.08
CA ALA A 187 8.79 -8.83 -11.78
C ALA A 187 9.76 -9.14 -10.63
N THR A 188 9.73 -8.36 -9.56
CA THR A 188 10.53 -8.60 -8.37
C THR A 188 9.97 -7.90 -7.13
N THR A 189 10.42 -8.36 -5.97
CA THR A 189 10.25 -7.72 -4.64
C THR A 189 11.60 -7.42 -3.98
N GLY A 190 12.69 -7.50 -4.75
CA GLY A 190 14.07 -7.50 -4.24
C GLY A 190 14.50 -6.22 -3.50
N THR A 191 13.99 -5.06 -3.92
CA THR A 191 14.18 -3.80 -3.19
C THR A 191 12.88 -3.44 -2.45
N PRO A 192 12.87 -3.37 -1.11
CA PRO A 192 11.69 -2.97 -0.34
C PRO A 192 11.22 -1.53 -0.65
N GLY A 193 10.02 -1.21 -0.19
CA GLY A 193 9.43 0.12 -0.34
C GLY A 193 8.56 0.28 -1.60
N TYR A 194 8.19 -0.82 -2.25
CA TYR A 194 7.29 -0.80 -3.40
C TYR A 194 5.85 -0.51 -2.97
N TYR A 195 5.04 -0.03 -3.91
CA TYR A 195 3.61 0.05 -3.71
C TYR A 195 2.98 -1.33 -3.96
N GLY A 196 1.99 -1.70 -3.15
CA GLY A 196 1.31 -2.99 -3.29
C GLY A 196 2.24 -4.19 -3.07
N SER A 197 2.30 -5.10 -4.05
CA SER A 197 2.90 -6.43 -3.90
C SER A 197 4.24 -6.62 -4.61
N GLY A 198 4.78 -5.61 -5.29
CA GLY A 198 6.05 -5.70 -5.98
C GLY A 198 6.20 -4.62 -7.05
N TYR A 199 7.20 -4.78 -7.90
CA TYR A 199 7.41 -3.90 -9.04
C TYR A 199 8.02 -4.67 -10.22
N TYR A 200 8.01 -4.04 -11.39
CA TYR A 200 8.75 -4.51 -12.56
C TYR A 200 9.97 -3.64 -12.80
N PHE A 201 11.05 -4.23 -13.29
CA PHE A 201 12.19 -3.50 -13.81
C PHE A 201 12.57 -3.96 -15.22
N ALA A 202 13.27 -3.09 -15.92
CA ALA A 202 13.83 -3.37 -17.23
C ALA A 202 15.13 -2.61 -17.45
N ASN A 203 16.09 -3.22 -18.15
CA ASN A 203 17.29 -2.52 -18.60
C ASN A 203 16.91 -1.38 -19.56
N THR A 204 17.58 -0.25 -19.39
CA THR A 204 17.51 0.86 -20.36
C THR A 204 17.97 0.39 -21.74
N ALA A 205 17.23 0.73 -22.78
CA ALA A 205 17.53 0.34 -24.15
C ALA A 205 16.91 1.31 -25.14
N GLY A 206 17.55 1.51 -26.30
CA GLY A 206 17.06 2.35 -27.39
C GLY A 206 15.87 1.77 -28.16
N THR A 207 14.89 1.19 -27.46
CA THR A 207 13.71 0.54 -28.04
C THR A 207 12.43 1.01 -27.36
N SER A 208 11.36 1.14 -28.13
CA SER A 208 10.05 1.54 -27.65
C SER A 208 9.31 0.34 -27.02
N ALA A 209 9.70 -0.01 -25.80
CA ALA A 209 9.13 -1.11 -25.02
C ALA A 209 8.73 -0.64 -23.59
N PRO A 210 7.69 0.20 -23.48
CA PRO A 210 7.33 0.84 -22.21
C PRO A 210 6.56 -0.08 -21.26
N ALA A 211 6.51 0.33 -19.98
CA ALA A 211 5.45 -0.05 -19.06
C ALA A 211 4.33 1.00 -19.18
N THR A 212 3.12 0.57 -19.52
CA THR A 212 1.99 1.45 -19.79
C THR A 212 0.95 1.33 -18.67
N PHE A 213 0.80 2.39 -17.90
CA PHE A 213 -0.22 2.53 -16.86
C PHE A 213 -1.46 3.16 -17.49
N TRP A 214 -2.48 2.33 -17.74
CA TRP A 214 -3.75 2.75 -18.31
C TRP A 214 -4.74 3.16 -17.23
N PHE A 215 -5.49 4.22 -17.49
CA PHE A 215 -6.58 4.66 -16.63
C PHE A 215 -7.77 5.22 -17.42
N HIS A 216 -8.98 4.94 -16.96
CA HIS A 216 -10.21 5.42 -17.59
C HIS A 216 -10.76 6.65 -16.86
N LEU A 217 -11.09 7.70 -17.60
CA LEU A 217 -11.82 8.85 -17.08
C LEU A 217 -13.24 8.89 -17.69
N PRO A 218 -14.30 9.01 -16.86
CA PRO A 218 -15.67 9.11 -17.38
C PRO A 218 -15.94 10.45 -18.09
N ALA A 219 -15.14 11.48 -17.81
CA ALA A 219 -15.22 12.80 -18.42
C ALA A 219 -13.81 13.36 -18.62
N ALA A 220 -13.65 14.28 -19.56
CA ALA A 220 -12.41 15.02 -19.73
C ALA A 220 -12.12 15.86 -18.47
N GLY A 221 -10.84 16.07 -18.16
CA GLY A 221 -10.46 16.86 -17.00
C GLY A 221 -8.96 17.01 -16.83
N SER A 222 -8.58 18.02 -16.05
CA SER A 222 -7.21 18.20 -15.60
C SER A 222 -6.92 17.24 -14.45
N LYS A 223 -5.84 16.47 -14.55
CA LYS A 223 -5.43 15.48 -13.54
C LYS A 223 -3.97 15.63 -13.19
N THR A 224 -3.68 15.55 -11.89
CA THR A 224 -2.29 15.43 -11.44
C THR A 224 -1.89 13.96 -11.48
N ILE A 225 -0.76 13.71 -12.12
CA ILE A 225 -0.13 12.39 -12.21
C ILE A 225 1.01 12.34 -11.20
N GLU A 226 1.05 11.27 -10.41
CA GLU A 226 2.13 10.93 -9.49
C GLU A 226 2.64 9.53 -9.79
N ALA A 227 3.92 9.27 -9.52
CA ALA A 227 4.52 7.95 -9.64
C ALA A 227 5.21 7.54 -8.33
N TRP A 228 5.25 6.24 -8.10
CA TRP A 228 5.95 5.58 -7.01
C TRP A 228 7.04 4.67 -7.59
N TRP A 229 8.16 4.50 -6.88
CA TRP A 229 9.21 3.52 -7.20
C TRP A 229 10.08 3.22 -5.96
N THR A 230 10.85 2.15 -6.02
CA THR A 230 11.73 1.67 -4.93
C THR A 230 13.20 2.16 -4.95
N ALA A 231 13.54 3.45 -4.83
CA ALA A 231 14.91 3.98 -5.06
C ALA A 231 16.17 3.07 -4.88
N GLY A 232 17.15 3.18 -5.79
CA GLY A 232 18.39 2.39 -5.76
C GLY A 232 19.46 2.87 -6.76
N ALA A 233 20.74 2.59 -6.48
CA ALA A 233 21.88 3.18 -7.19
C ALA A 233 21.97 2.83 -8.69
N ASN A 234 21.52 1.63 -9.09
CA ASN A 234 21.55 1.14 -10.47
C ASN A 234 20.34 1.58 -11.32
N ARG A 235 19.56 2.55 -10.84
CA ARG A 235 18.36 3.03 -11.52
C ARG A 235 18.64 4.23 -12.38
N ALA A 236 17.83 4.40 -13.42
CA ALA A 236 17.92 5.54 -14.32
C ALA A 236 17.77 6.86 -13.55
N SER A 237 18.76 7.74 -13.70
CA SER A 237 18.73 9.11 -13.15
C SER A 237 17.78 10.04 -13.91
N ALA A 238 17.32 9.63 -15.09
CA ALA A 238 16.35 10.34 -15.91
C ALA A 238 15.37 9.34 -16.56
N ALA A 239 14.57 8.65 -15.74
CA ALA A 239 13.52 7.74 -16.18
C ALA A 239 12.32 8.52 -16.76
N PRO A 240 12.03 8.40 -18.07
CA PRO A 240 11.01 9.21 -18.73
C PRO A 240 9.59 8.66 -18.53
N PHE A 241 8.73 9.45 -17.93
CA PHE A 241 7.28 9.24 -17.91
C PHE A 241 6.59 10.16 -18.91
N ILE A 242 5.73 9.59 -19.76
CA ILE A 242 5.04 10.31 -20.84
C ILE A 242 3.54 10.06 -20.73
N ALA A 243 2.75 11.11 -20.62
CA ALA A 243 1.30 11.06 -20.51
C ALA A 243 0.65 11.25 -21.89
N PHE A 244 -0.33 10.40 -22.21
CA PHE A 244 -1.12 10.48 -23.43
C PHE A 244 -2.61 10.49 -23.10
N ASN A 245 -3.37 11.28 -23.86
CA ASN A 245 -4.82 11.26 -23.78
C ASN A 245 -5.43 10.08 -24.57
N ALA A 246 -6.76 9.94 -24.52
CA ALA A 246 -7.47 8.85 -25.19
C ALA A 246 -7.42 8.91 -26.72
N ALA A 247 -7.13 10.08 -27.30
CA ALA A 247 -6.88 10.23 -28.74
C ALA A 247 -5.44 9.81 -29.14
N GLY A 248 -4.60 9.46 -28.18
CA GLY A 248 -3.19 9.10 -28.42
C GLY A 248 -2.24 10.28 -28.50
N ASN A 249 -2.70 11.51 -28.25
CA ASN A 249 -1.85 12.69 -28.24
C ASN A 249 -1.05 12.76 -26.93
N GLU A 250 0.24 13.09 -27.01
CA GLU A 250 1.04 13.39 -25.83
C GLU A 250 0.53 14.69 -25.19
N VAL A 251 0.23 14.63 -23.90
CA VAL A 251 -0.27 15.78 -23.10
C VAL A 251 0.75 16.27 -22.07
N GLY A 252 1.85 15.54 -21.91
CA GLY A 252 2.97 15.97 -21.09
C GLY A 252 4.00 14.86 -20.86
N ARG A 253 5.18 15.27 -20.38
CA ARG A 253 6.25 14.36 -20.01
C ARG A 253 7.05 14.89 -18.82
N ARG A 254 7.65 13.98 -18.07
CA ARG A 254 8.66 14.31 -17.06
C ARG A 254 9.63 13.15 -16.88
N SER A 255 10.92 13.47 -16.86
CA SER A 255 11.96 12.53 -16.43
C SER A 255 12.20 12.66 -14.93
N VAL A 256 12.33 11.53 -14.23
CA VAL A 256 12.62 11.51 -12.79
C VAL A 256 13.88 10.71 -12.47
N ASN A 257 14.57 11.10 -11.41
CA ASN A 257 15.72 10.36 -10.90
C ASN A 257 15.23 9.25 -9.98
N GLN A 258 15.26 8.01 -10.48
CA GLN A 258 14.83 6.85 -9.70
C GLN A 258 15.88 6.37 -8.68
N ARG A 259 17.06 7.01 -8.59
CA ARG A 259 18.07 6.68 -7.57
C ARG A 259 17.72 7.21 -6.17
N GLY A 260 16.80 8.17 -6.09
CA GLY A 260 16.30 8.76 -4.85
C GLY A 260 14.78 8.94 -4.88
N SER A 261 14.24 9.60 -3.85
CA SER A 261 12.80 9.93 -3.72
C SER A 261 11.82 8.77 -3.95
N GLY A 262 12.25 7.54 -3.69
CA GLY A 262 11.40 6.36 -3.76
C GLY A 262 10.53 6.19 -2.52
N SER A 263 9.67 5.17 -2.54
CA SER A 263 8.79 4.80 -1.43
C SER A 263 7.84 5.93 -1.00
N GLN A 264 7.51 6.81 -1.94
CA GLN A 264 6.58 7.92 -1.78
C GLN A 264 6.01 8.33 -3.15
N TRP A 265 4.89 9.04 -3.12
CA TRP A 265 4.28 9.61 -4.33
C TRP A 265 5.04 10.85 -4.79
N VAL A 266 5.59 10.80 -6.00
CA VAL A 266 6.27 11.94 -6.63
C VAL A 266 5.42 12.49 -7.76
N THR A 267 5.02 13.76 -7.66
CA THR A 267 4.23 14.45 -8.69
C THR A 267 5.01 14.57 -9.99
N LEU A 268 4.49 13.98 -11.07
CA LEU A 268 5.01 14.10 -12.43
C LEU A 268 4.56 15.38 -13.13
N GLY A 269 3.32 15.80 -12.88
CA GLY A 269 2.74 17.03 -13.43
C GLY A 269 1.22 16.99 -13.44
N THR A 270 0.60 18.10 -13.81
CA THR A 270 -0.85 18.19 -14.04
C THR A 270 -1.09 18.38 -15.53
N TYR A 271 -1.90 17.50 -16.13
CA TYR A 271 -2.15 17.48 -17.56
C TYR A 271 -3.65 17.36 -17.85
N ASN A 272 -4.05 17.79 -19.04
CA ASN A 272 -5.45 17.71 -19.49
C ASN A 272 -5.67 16.40 -20.24
N PHE A 273 -6.58 15.58 -19.74
CA PHE A 273 -6.95 14.30 -20.32
C PHE A 273 -8.36 14.35 -20.88
N SER A 274 -8.62 13.55 -21.90
CA SER A 274 -9.96 13.37 -22.47
C SER A 274 -10.74 12.30 -21.71
N ALA A 275 -12.06 12.27 -21.91
CA ALA A 275 -12.86 11.11 -21.51
C ALA A 275 -12.36 9.85 -22.22
N GLY A 276 -12.52 8.68 -21.59
CA GLY A 276 -12.06 7.39 -22.10
C GLY A 276 -10.75 6.92 -21.47
N TRP A 277 -10.09 5.97 -22.15
CA TRP A 277 -8.84 5.36 -21.71
C TRP A 277 -7.63 6.22 -22.07
N ASN A 278 -6.98 6.77 -21.04
CA ASN A 278 -5.74 7.52 -21.12
C ASN A 278 -4.58 6.65 -20.62
N LYS A 279 -3.33 7.07 -20.83
CA LYS A 279 -2.17 6.31 -20.36
C LYS A 279 -1.01 7.18 -19.91
N VAL A 280 -0.22 6.64 -18.98
CA VAL A 280 1.13 7.11 -18.65
C VAL A 280 2.10 5.99 -19.00
N GLN A 281 3.10 6.28 -19.82
CA GLN A 281 4.12 5.33 -20.22
C GLN A 281 5.44 5.65 -19.52
N LEU A 282 5.99 4.67 -18.80
CA LEU A 282 7.39 4.67 -18.43
C LEU A 282 8.19 4.05 -19.57
N SER A 283 8.97 4.88 -20.27
CA SER A 283 9.84 4.41 -21.34
C SER A 283 11.18 3.91 -20.77
N ARG A 284 11.72 2.85 -21.38
CA ARG A 284 13.08 2.36 -21.12
C ARG A 284 14.14 3.01 -22.00
N TRP A 285 13.72 3.90 -22.92
CA TRP A 285 14.62 4.61 -23.82
C TRP A 285 15.16 5.86 -23.13
N THR A 286 16.26 5.66 -22.41
CA THR A 286 17.05 6.70 -21.73
C THR A 286 18.52 6.26 -21.68
N THR A 287 19.38 6.96 -20.93
CA THR A 287 20.80 6.65 -20.77
C THR A 287 21.02 5.17 -20.50
N SER A 288 21.88 4.53 -21.31
CA SER A 288 22.19 3.10 -21.21
C SER A 288 23.01 2.78 -19.96
N GLY A 289 22.84 1.57 -19.42
CA GLY A 289 23.64 1.04 -18.31
C GLY A 289 22.90 0.98 -16.96
N ASP A 290 21.66 1.48 -16.92
CA ASP A 290 20.80 1.48 -15.75
C ASP A 290 19.55 0.59 -15.95
N VAL A 291 18.72 0.48 -14.91
CA VAL A 291 17.35 -0.06 -15.01
C VAL A 291 16.31 1.02 -14.76
N VAL A 292 15.15 0.92 -15.42
CA VAL A 292 13.94 1.66 -15.07
C VAL A 292 13.01 0.78 -14.23
N VAL A 293 12.28 1.39 -13.28
CA VAL A 293 11.36 0.69 -12.37
C VAL A 293 9.92 1.17 -12.54
N ALA A 294 9.04 0.24 -12.88
CA ALA A 294 7.60 0.41 -12.99
C ALA A 294 6.92 -0.20 -11.75
N ASP A 295 6.37 0.65 -10.89
CA ASP A 295 5.79 0.22 -9.60
C ASP A 295 4.33 0.69 -9.48
N ALA A 296 4.07 1.99 -9.33
CA ALA A 296 2.70 2.49 -9.37
C ALA A 296 2.58 3.91 -9.92
N VAL A 297 1.39 4.22 -10.47
CA VAL A 297 0.97 5.56 -10.89
C VAL A 297 -0.33 5.92 -10.17
N ARG A 298 -0.45 7.17 -9.74
CA ARG A 298 -1.68 7.73 -9.14
C ARG A 298 -2.16 8.93 -9.94
N VAL A 299 -3.48 8.97 -10.18
CA VAL A 299 -4.19 10.01 -10.94
C VAL A 299 -5.21 10.67 -10.01
N ARG A 300 -5.07 11.97 -9.74
CA ARG A 300 -5.98 12.73 -8.86
C ARG A 300 -6.64 13.90 -9.58
#